data_AF-A0A9W6C5K1-F1
#
_entry.id   AF-A0A9W6C5K1-F1
#
_cell.length_a   1.000
_cell.length_b   1.000
_cell.length_c   1.000
_cell.angle_alpha   90.00
_cell.angle_beta   90.00
_cell.angle_gamma   90.00
#
_symmetry.space_group_name_H-M   'P 1'
#
loop_
_entity.id
_entity.type
_entity.pdbx_description
1 polymer ?
#
loop_
_entity_poly.entity_id
_entity_poly.type
_entity_poly.pdbx_seq_one_letter_code
_entity_poly.pdbx_strand_id
1 'polypeptide(L)'
;MPDISLLVELAEFYQVSIPEIIDGERKSEKVKQETKDTAIKMAEYSKNELNTEKIKIISVFLMTFGVFIMISSFAVFPNESSWGSIYAIIGGMILTAGIYFRIKPVLLKRSSRILCIAGCAVVLFGIFTVSDYIAVSQFHQVPRFSYEKSYGENIVEHKTLFYTVIQKNPGTENENVEIEK
;
A
#
# COMPACT_ATOMS: atom_id res chain seq x y z
N MET A 1 -24.03 -22.87 12.38
CA MET A 1 -23.90 -22.50 13.80
C MET A 1 -23.93 -20.98 13.88
N PRO A 2 -24.75 -20.37 14.75
CA PRO A 2 -24.81 -18.91 14.92
C PRO A 2 -23.48 -18.35 15.44
N ASP A 3 -23.20 -17.08 15.14
CA ASP A 3 -22.01 -16.39 15.67
C ASP A 3 -22.08 -16.29 17.20
N ILE A 4 -20.93 -16.38 17.88
CA ILE A 4 -20.87 -16.33 19.35
C ILE A 4 -21.41 -14.99 19.85
N SER A 5 -21.18 -13.90 19.10
CA SER A 5 -21.75 -12.58 19.37
C SER A 5 -23.28 -12.61 19.44
N LEU A 6 -23.91 -13.33 18.51
CA LEU A 6 -25.37 -13.47 18.44
C LEU A 6 -25.89 -14.36 19.58
N LEU A 7 -25.16 -15.42 19.94
CA LEU A 7 -25.49 -16.26 21.10
C LEU A 7 -25.44 -15.46 22.40
N VAL A 8 -24.46 -14.56 22.56
CA VAL A 8 -24.35 -13.66 23.71
C VAL A 8 -25.54 -12.71 23.78
N GLU A 9 -25.91 -12.09 22.67
CA GLU A 9 -27.05 -11.19 22.59
C GLU A 9 -28.39 -11.90 22.92
N LEU A 10 -28.57 -13.14 22.42
CA LEU A 10 -29.74 -13.96 22.74
C LEU A 10 -29.78 -14.42 24.20
N ALA A 11 -28.63 -14.79 24.78
CA ALA A 11 -28.51 -15.15 26.19
C ALA A 11 -28.89 -13.99 27.11
N GLU A 12 -28.52 -12.78 26.73
CA GLU A 12 -28.86 -11.55 27.44
C GLU A 12 -30.35 -11.21 27.29
N PHE A 13 -30.88 -11.26 26.07
CA PHE A 13 -32.28 -10.96 25.77
C PHE A 13 -33.25 -11.90 26.50
N TYR A 14 -32.98 -13.21 26.48
CA TYR A 14 -33.83 -14.22 27.13
C TYR A 14 -33.45 -14.54 28.57
N GLN A 15 -32.40 -13.87 29.11
CA GLN A 15 -31.87 -14.10 30.46
C GLN A 15 -31.54 -15.58 30.76
N VAL A 16 -31.00 -16.28 29.76
CA VAL A 16 -30.60 -17.69 29.83
C VAL A 16 -29.09 -17.83 29.73
N SER A 17 -28.55 -18.98 30.09
CA SER A 17 -27.12 -19.26 29.89
C SER A 17 -26.83 -19.66 28.43
N ILE A 18 -25.62 -19.37 27.93
CA ILE A 18 -25.18 -19.80 26.58
C ILE A 18 -25.35 -21.32 26.38
N PRO A 19 -24.99 -22.20 27.36
CA PRO A 19 -25.21 -23.63 27.24
C PRO A 19 -26.70 -24.01 27.12
N GLU A 20 -27.63 -23.33 27.81
CA GLU A 20 -29.07 -23.59 27.64
C GLU A 20 -29.53 -23.34 26.19
N ILE A 21 -28.96 -22.33 25.52
CA ILE A 21 -29.27 -22.05 24.10
C ILE A 21 -28.67 -23.11 23.18
N ILE A 22 -27.47 -23.63 23.49
CA ILE A 22 -26.78 -24.64 22.67
C ILE A 22 -27.39 -26.03 22.88
N ASP A 23 -27.65 -26.41 24.13
CA ASP A 23 -28.16 -27.72 24.53
C ASP A 23 -29.68 -27.84 24.31
N GLY A 24 -30.40 -26.70 24.23
CA GLY A 24 -31.86 -26.67 24.05
C GLY A 24 -32.66 -27.11 25.29
N GLU A 25 -31.98 -27.36 26.41
CA GLU A 25 -32.59 -27.80 27.67
C GLU A 25 -32.59 -26.67 28.70
N ARG A 26 -33.72 -26.52 29.40
CA ARG A 26 -33.85 -25.56 30.51
C ARG A 26 -33.09 -26.09 31.72
N LYS A 27 -31.96 -25.49 32.06
CA LYS A 27 -31.28 -25.70 33.35
C LYS A 27 -31.77 -24.64 34.34
N SER A 28 -32.08 -25.02 35.58
CA SER A 28 -32.50 -24.06 36.63
C SER A 28 -31.32 -23.36 37.32
N GLU A 29 -30.10 -23.61 36.83
CA GLU A 29 -28.88 -23.05 37.38
C GLU A 29 -28.86 -21.53 37.13
N LYS A 30 -28.56 -20.73 38.16
CA LYS A 30 -28.42 -19.28 37.98
C LYS A 30 -27.33 -19.00 36.97
N VAL A 31 -27.60 -18.07 36.06
CA VAL A 31 -26.66 -17.70 35.01
C VAL A 31 -25.32 -17.27 35.63
N LYS A 32 -24.26 -18.05 35.38
CA LYS A 32 -22.93 -17.79 35.94
C LYS A 32 -22.27 -16.62 35.21
N GLN A 33 -21.92 -15.57 35.93
CA GLN A 33 -21.31 -14.37 35.36
C GLN A 33 -19.99 -14.68 34.64
N GLU A 34 -19.18 -15.60 35.18
CA GLU A 34 -17.91 -16.02 34.55
C GLU A 34 -18.11 -16.64 33.16
N THR A 35 -19.15 -17.46 32.98
CA THR A 35 -19.46 -18.07 31.67
C THR A 35 -19.92 -17.03 30.65
N LYS A 36 -20.63 -15.99 31.11
CA LYS A 36 -21.02 -14.85 30.28
C LYS A 36 -19.80 -14.03 29.87
N ASP A 37 -18.95 -13.64 30.83
CA ASP A 37 -17.76 -12.84 30.58
C ASP A 37 -16.79 -13.56 29.63
N THR A 38 -16.69 -14.89 29.75
CA THR A 38 -15.90 -15.72 28.83
C THR A 38 -16.49 -15.71 27.43
N ALA A 39 -17.80 -15.88 27.27
CA ALA A 39 -18.47 -15.84 25.97
C ALA A 39 -18.36 -14.45 25.29
N ILE A 40 -18.47 -13.36 26.07
CA ILE A 40 -18.26 -11.98 25.58
C ILE A 40 -16.84 -11.81 25.06
N LYS A 41 -15.83 -12.23 25.83
CA LYS A 41 -14.42 -12.17 25.39
C LYS A 41 -14.17 -13.00 24.14
N MET A 42 -14.78 -14.17 24.03
CA MET A 42 -14.69 -15.02 22.83
C MET A 42 -15.34 -14.36 21.60
N ALA A 43 -16.50 -13.73 21.78
CA ALA A 43 -17.17 -12.96 20.71
C ALA A 43 -16.31 -11.78 20.24
N GLU A 44 -15.76 -11.01 21.18
CA GLU A 44 -14.87 -9.87 20.88
C GLU A 44 -13.60 -10.32 20.15
N TYR A 45 -12.98 -11.41 20.61
CA TYR A 45 -11.81 -12.01 19.97
C TYR A 45 -12.11 -12.44 18.53
N SER A 46 -13.22 -13.18 18.32
CA SER A 46 -13.66 -13.62 16.99
C SER A 46 -13.87 -12.42 16.04
N LYS A 47 -14.58 -11.38 16.51
CA LYS A 47 -14.81 -10.17 15.72
C LYS A 47 -13.51 -9.45 15.35
N ASN A 48 -12.55 -9.37 16.28
CA ASN A 48 -11.26 -8.74 16.03
C ASN A 48 -10.39 -9.54 15.05
N GLU A 49 -10.42 -10.87 15.13
CA GLU A 49 -9.73 -11.75 14.19
C GLU A 49 -10.28 -11.58 12.77
N LEU A 50 -11.61 -11.58 12.61
CA LEU A 50 -12.25 -11.32 11.32
C LEU A 50 -11.91 -9.95 10.72
N ASN A 51 -11.85 -8.90 11.54
CA ASN A 51 -11.44 -7.57 11.10
C ASN A 51 -9.97 -7.54 10.66
N THR A 52 -9.11 -8.28 11.37
CA THR A 52 -7.69 -8.41 11.03
C THR A 52 -7.50 -9.12 9.69
N GLU A 53 -8.27 -10.18 9.43
CA GLU A 53 -8.25 -10.89 8.14
C GLU A 53 -8.74 -9.99 6.99
N LYS A 54 -9.81 -9.21 7.18
CA LYS A 54 -10.26 -8.23 6.19
C LYS A 54 -9.20 -7.19 5.86
N ILE A 55 -8.51 -6.66 6.87
CA ILE A 55 -7.41 -5.69 6.68
C ILE A 55 -6.24 -6.33 5.92
N LYS A 56 -5.92 -7.60 6.19
CA LYS A 56 -4.90 -8.34 5.43
C LYS A 56 -5.27 -8.45 3.97
N ILE A 57 -6.51 -8.80 3.64
CA ILE A 57 -6.97 -8.91 2.24
C ILE A 57 -6.89 -7.54 1.54
N ILE A 58 -7.40 -6.48 2.19
CA ILE A 58 -7.32 -5.11 1.66
C ILE A 58 -5.87 -4.68 1.45
N SER A 59 -4.96 -5.03 2.36
CA SER A 59 -3.54 -4.69 2.24
C SER A 59 -2.89 -5.33 1.01
N VAL A 60 -3.21 -6.60 0.73
CA VAL A 60 -2.70 -7.32 -0.46
C VAL A 60 -3.26 -6.69 -1.72
N PHE A 61 -4.56 -6.40 -1.75
CA PHE A 61 -5.20 -5.75 -2.89
C PHE A 61 -4.58 -4.37 -3.19
N LEU A 62 -4.36 -3.55 -2.18
CA LEU A 62 -3.70 -2.25 -2.32
C LEU A 62 -2.27 -2.39 -2.86
N MET A 63 -1.49 -3.35 -2.35
CA MET A 63 -0.14 -3.60 -2.87
C MET A 63 -0.17 -4.00 -4.35
N THR A 64 -1.01 -4.97 -4.72
CA THR A 64 -1.10 -5.44 -6.10
C THR A 64 -1.57 -4.33 -7.04
N PHE A 65 -2.53 -3.52 -6.59
CA PHE A 65 -3.06 -2.41 -7.36
C PHE A 65 -2.03 -1.28 -7.51
N GLY A 66 -1.26 -0.98 -6.46
CA GLY A 66 -0.17 -0.01 -6.50
C GLY A 66 0.94 -0.41 -7.47
N VAL A 67 1.39 -1.68 -7.44
CA VAL A 67 2.37 -2.21 -8.41
C VAL A 67 1.81 -2.14 -9.83
N PHE A 68 0.56 -2.54 -10.02
CA PHE A 68 -0.10 -2.51 -11.33
C PHE A 68 -0.10 -1.09 -11.93
N ILE A 69 -0.48 -0.07 -11.15
CA ILE A 69 -0.46 1.32 -11.58
C ILE A 69 0.95 1.75 -12.01
N MET A 70 1.99 1.38 -11.25
CA MET A 70 3.37 1.73 -11.62
C MET A 70 3.79 1.10 -12.96
N ILE A 71 3.52 -0.19 -13.16
CA ILE A 71 3.85 -0.90 -14.40
C ILE A 71 3.07 -0.30 -15.57
N SER A 72 1.76 -0.11 -15.42
CA SER A 72 0.92 0.49 -16.46
C SER A 72 1.36 1.90 -16.80
N SER A 73 1.70 2.71 -15.80
CA SER A 73 2.23 4.06 -16.03
C SER A 73 3.44 4.03 -16.95
N PHE A 74 4.35 3.10 -16.68
CA PHE A 74 5.58 2.97 -17.43
C PHE A 74 5.43 2.37 -18.83
N ALA A 75 4.39 1.56 -19.05
CA ALA A 75 4.09 0.96 -20.34
C ALA A 75 3.28 1.87 -21.27
N VAL A 76 2.38 2.69 -20.71
CA VAL A 76 1.43 3.50 -21.49
C VAL A 76 2.01 4.86 -21.86
N PHE A 77 2.72 5.52 -20.93
CA PHE A 77 3.19 6.88 -21.14
C PHE A 77 4.61 6.90 -21.71
N PRO A 78 4.86 7.70 -22.77
CA PRO A 78 6.21 7.90 -23.28
C PRO A 78 7.08 8.64 -22.26
N ASN A 79 8.40 8.47 -22.36
CA ASN A 79 9.35 8.98 -21.36
C ASN A 79 9.34 10.50 -21.23
N GLU A 80 9.02 11.22 -22.31
CA GLU A 80 8.93 12.68 -22.28
C GLU A 80 7.72 13.20 -21.49
N SER A 81 6.70 12.36 -21.29
CA SER A 81 5.48 12.75 -20.60
C SER A 81 5.67 12.69 -19.09
N SER A 82 5.45 13.82 -18.43
CA SER A 82 5.46 13.89 -16.96
C SER A 82 4.33 13.07 -16.31
N TRP A 83 3.32 12.64 -17.07
CA TRP A 83 2.25 11.79 -16.54
C TRP A 83 2.76 10.42 -16.09
N GLY A 84 3.78 9.87 -16.76
CA GLY A 84 4.36 8.57 -16.41
C GLY A 84 4.98 8.58 -15.00
N SER A 85 5.65 9.66 -14.61
CA SER A 85 6.24 9.79 -13.28
C SER A 85 5.19 10.11 -12.21
N ILE A 86 4.20 10.95 -12.51
CA ILE A 86 3.10 11.26 -11.58
C ILE A 86 2.34 9.99 -11.18
N TYR A 87 1.90 9.18 -12.14
CA TYR A 87 1.17 7.94 -11.82
C TYR A 87 2.05 6.90 -11.13
N ALA A 88 3.34 6.84 -11.44
CA ALA A 88 4.28 5.97 -10.72
C ALA A 88 4.41 6.38 -9.24
N ILE A 89 4.46 7.69 -8.95
CA ILE A 89 4.49 8.21 -7.57
C ILE A 89 3.18 7.87 -6.84
N ILE A 90 2.02 8.05 -7.50
CA ILE A 90 0.72 7.67 -6.93
C ILE A 90 0.67 6.16 -6.63
N GLY A 91 1.13 5.32 -7.57
CA GLY A 91 1.24 3.87 -7.37
C GLY A 91 2.14 3.51 -6.18
N GLY A 92 3.27 4.21 -6.03
CA GLY A 92 4.16 4.09 -4.88
C GLY A 92 3.49 4.47 -3.54
N MET A 93 2.71 5.55 -3.51
CA MET A 93 1.94 5.94 -2.32
C MET A 93 0.89 4.87 -1.94
N ILE A 94 0.17 4.32 -2.93
CA ILE A 94 -0.80 3.23 -2.71
C ILE A 94 -0.09 1.98 -2.17
N LEU A 95 1.07 1.63 -2.73
CA LEU A 95 1.86 0.49 -2.30
C LEU A 95 2.36 0.65 -0.85
N THR A 96 2.88 1.83 -0.49
CA THR A 96 3.32 2.11 0.90
C THR A 96 2.16 2.09 1.89
N ALA A 97 0.96 2.55 1.50
CA ALA A 97 -0.24 2.42 2.30
C ALA A 97 -0.66 0.95 2.51
N GLY A 98 -0.56 0.12 1.46
CA GLY A 98 -0.74 -1.33 1.56
C GLY A 98 0.22 -1.97 2.56
N ILE A 99 1.51 -1.60 2.50
CA ILE A 99 2.55 -2.05 3.45
C ILE A 99 2.21 -1.61 4.88
N TYR A 100 1.78 -0.36 5.10
CA TYR A 100 1.36 0.11 6.42
C TYR A 100 0.26 -0.76 7.02
N PHE A 101 -0.81 -1.06 6.25
CA PHE A 101 -1.91 -1.89 6.72
C PHE A 101 -1.47 -3.33 7.03
N ARG A 102 -0.52 -3.87 6.26
CA ARG A 102 0.04 -5.22 6.50
C ARG A 102 0.88 -5.27 7.77
N ILE A 103 1.66 -4.22 8.03
CA ILE A 103 2.58 -4.14 9.17
C ILE A 103 1.84 -3.78 10.48
N LYS A 104 0.74 -3.03 10.40
CA LYS A 104 -0.06 -2.57 11.56
C LYS A 104 -0.38 -3.69 12.57
N PRO A 105 -0.87 -4.88 12.18
CA PRO A 105 -1.11 -5.98 13.12
C PRO A 105 0.17 -6.72 13.56
N VAL A 106 1.27 -6.64 12.81
CA VAL A 106 2.49 -7.43 13.04
C VAL A 106 3.46 -6.74 13.99
N LEU A 107 3.75 -5.45 13.78
CA LEU A 107 4.69 -4.71 14.63
C LEU A 107 3.92 -4.07 15.78
N LEU A 108 4.25 -4.39 17.03
CA LEU A 108 3.62 -3.76 18.20
C LEU A 108 4.07 -2.31 18.42
N LYS A 109 5.34 -1.99 18.14
CA LYS A 109 5.92 -0.65 18.41
C LYS A 109 5.65 0.34 17.26
N ARG A 110 5.07 1.50 17.59
CA ARG A 110 4.75 2.57 16.63
C ARG A 110 6.00 3.11 15.90
N SER A 111 7.13 3.26 16.59
CA SER A 111 8.39 3.73 16.00
C SER A 111 8.90 2.77 14.92
N SER A 112 8.89 1.47 15.16
CA SER A 112 9.31 0.47 14.17
C SER A 112 8.42 0.47 12.92
N ARG A 113 7.10 0.70 13.07
CA ARG A 113 6.18 0.84 11.93
C ARG A 113 6.58 2.01 11.02
N ILE A 114 6.82 3.18 11.62
CA ILE A 114 7.21 4.38 10.88
C ILE A 114 8.58 4.18 10.22
N LEU A 115 9.54 3.57 10.93
CA LEU A 115 10.86 3.26 10.39
C LEU A 115 10.78 2.33 9.17
N CYS A 116 9.96 1.26 9.23
CA CYS A 116 9.79 0.37 8.09
C CYS A 116 9.20 1.09 6.87
N ILE A 117 8.24 1.99 7.06
CA ILE A 117 7.59 2.70 5.95
C ILE A 117 8.51 3.76 5.36
N ALA A 118 9.24 4.49 6.22
CA ALA A 118 10.28 5.40 5.77
C ALA A 118 11.36 4.63 4.98
N GLY A 119 11.77 3.47 5.46
CA GLY A 119 12.69 2.57 4.75
C GLY A 119 12.15 2.15 3.38
N CYS A 120 10.88 1.71 3.29
CA CYS A 120 10.26 1.37 2.01
C CYS A 120 10.20 2.56 1.04
N ALA A 121 9.87 3.76 1.53
CA ALA A 121 9.84 4.96 0.71
C ALA A 121 11.24 5.33 0.17
N VAL A 122 12.28 5.23 1.01
CA VAL A 122 13.67 5.46 0.61
C VAL A 122 14.13 4.42 -0.42
N VAL A 123 13.79 3.14 -0.24
CA VAL A 123 14.13 2.08 -1.19
C VAL A 123 13.42 2.32 -2.54
N LEU A 124 12.14 2.66 -2.55
CA LEU A 124 11.41 2.98 -3.78
C LEU A 124 11.99 4.19 -4.50
N PHE A 125 12.31 5.25 -3.75
CA PHE A 125 12.95 6.43 -4.30
C PHE A 125 14.31 6.08 -4.93
N GLY A 126 15.13 5.28 -4.26
CA GLY A 126 16.40 4.80 -4.80
C GLY A 126 16.24 3.95 -6.07
N ILE A 127 15.23 3.08 -6.12
CA ILE A 127 14.94 2.28 -7.32
C ILE A 127 14.57 3.19 -8.49
N PHE A 128 13.72 4.19 -8.28
CA PHE A 128 13.33 5.12 -9.34
C PHE A 128 14.52 5.95 -9.86
N THR A 129 15.35 6.48 -8.97
CA THR A 129 16.48 7.34 -9.39
C THR A 129 17.55 6.54 -10.11
N VAL A 130 17.87 5.34 -9.63
CA VAL A 130 18.84 4.45 -10.29
C VAL A 130 18.30 3.95 -11.64
N SER A 131 17.03 3.57 -11.71
CA SER A 131 16.41 3.16 -12.97
C SER A 131 16.43 4.28 -14.00
N ASP A 132 16.15 5.51 -13.60
CA ASP A 132 16.17 6.68 -14.49
C ASP A 132 17.59 6.97 -14.98
N TYR A 133 18.58 6.93 -14.08
CA TYR A 133 19.98 7.13 -14.44
C TYR A 133 20.49 6.07 -15.44
N ILE A 134 20.13 4.80 -15.24
CA ILE A 134 20.48 3.72 -16.17
C ILE A 134 19.81 3.94 -17.53
N ALA A 135 18.53 4.34 -17.54
CA ALA A 135 17.79 4.63 -18.78
C ALA A 135 18.47 5.74 -19.60
N VAL A 136 18.92 6.81 -18.94
CA VAL A 136 19.62 7.92 -19.60
C VAL A 136 21.03 7.49 -20.04
N SER A 137 21.82 6.90 -19.16
CA SER A 137 23.25 6.62 -19.41
C SER A 137 23.50 5.48 -20.40
N GLN A 138 22.66 4.44 -20.40
CA GLN A 138 22.87 3.26 -21.26
C GLN A 138 21.98 3.28 -22.49
N PHE A 139 20.73 3.73 -22.35
CA PHE A 139 19.74 3.67 -23.43
C PHE A 139 19.51 5.00 -24.12
N HIS A 140 20.19 6.08 -23.72
CA HIS A 140 20.05 7.43 -24.27
C HIS A 140 18.59 7.88 -24.30
N GLN A 141 17.83 7.51 -23.27
CA GLN A 141 16.42 7.87 -23.12
C GLN A 141 16.26 9.12 -22.26
N VAL A 142 15.22 9.91 -22.54
CA VAL A 142 14.85 11.07 -21.72
C VAL A 142 14.49 10.61 -20.30
N PRO A 143 14.97 11.31 -19.25
CA PRO A 143 14.63 10.99 -17.87
C PRO A 143 13.14 11.18 -17.61
N ARG A 144 12.52 10.22 -16.91
CA ARG A 144 11.10 10.27 -16.52
C ARG A 144 10.86 11.15 -15.30
N PHE A 145 11.86 11.26 -14.41
CA PHE A 145 11.74 11.97 -13.14
C PHE A 145 12.52 13.29 -13.17
N SER A 146 12.08 14.21 -14.02
CA SER A 146 12.55 15.59 -14.06
C SER A 146 11.59 16.52 -13.32
N TYR A 147 12.12 17.41 -12.48
CA TYR A 147 11.32 18.40 -11.75
C TYR A 147 11.18 19.73 -12.51
N GLU A 148 12.05 19.98 -13.49
CA GLU A 148 12.07 21.21 -14.28
C GLU A 148 12.55 20.90 -15.70
N LYS A 149 11.84 21.46 -16.69
CA LYS A 149 12.19 21.36 -18.11
C LYS A 149 12.41 22.76 -18.67
N SER A 150 13.61 23.01 -19.20
CA SER A 150 13.94 24.25 -19.90
C SER A 150 13.92 24.00 -21.41
N TYR A 151 13.19 24.83 -22.15
CA TYR A 151 13.00 24.68 -23.59
C TYR A 151 13.80 25.75 -24.35
N GLY A 152 14.83 25.32 -25.07
CA GLY A 152 15.56 26.13 -26.05
C GLY A 152 15.07 25.87 -27.49
N GLU A 153 15.74 26.45 -28.49
CA GLU A 153 15.34 26.30 -29.90
C GLU A 153 15.42 24.85 -30.39
N ASN A 154 16.53 24.15 -30.12
CA ASN A 154 16.77 22.76 -30.53
C ASN A 154 17.25 21.88 -29.36
N ILE A 155 17.12 22.36 -28.12
CA ILE A 155 17.63 21.70 -26.93
C ILE A 155 16.56 21.75 -25.84
N VAL A 156 16.33 20.63 -25.17
CA VAL A 156 15.51 20.54 -23.97
C VAL A 156 16.40 20.07 -22.82
N GLU A 157 16.50 20.89 -21.78
CA GLU A 157 17.22 20.53 -20.57
C GLU A 157 16.23 19.97 -19.55
N HIS A 158 16.52 18.78 -19.04
CA HIS A 158 15.74 18.11 -18.01
C HIS A 158 16.56 18.07 -16.72
N LYS A 159 16.12 18.82 -15.71
CA LYS A 159 16.77 18.85 -14.40
C LYS A 159 16.21 17.75 -13.51
N THR A 160 17.06 16.81 -13.14
CA THR A 160 16.73 15.75 -12.15
C THR A 160 17.41 16.07 -10.82
N LEU A 161 17.07 15.32 -9.77
CA LEU A 161 17.61 15.54 -8.42
C LEU A 161 19.13 15.39 -8.32
N PHE A 162 19.76 14.60 -9.19
CA PHE A 162 21.19 14.24 -9.06
C PHE A 162 22.03 14.58 -10.29
N TYR A 163 21.41 14.88 -11.43
CA TYR A 163 22.10 15.17 -12.69
C TYR A 163 21.19 15.95 -13.65
N THR A 164 21.79 16.66 -14.60
CA THR A 164 21.07 17.34 -15.67
C THR A 164 21.19 16.54 -16.96
N VAL A 165 20.12 16.44 -17.72
CA VAL A 165 20.11 15.77 -19.03
C VAL A 165 19.80 16.79 -20.11
N ILE A 166 20.61 16.76 -21.17
CA ILE A 166 20.45 17.60 -22.35
C ILE A 166 19.92 16.72 -23.47
N GLN A 167 18.72 17.01 -23.94
CA GLN A 167 18.11 16.40 -25.12
C GLN A 167 18.27 17.36 -26.30
N LYS A 168 19.02 16.95 -27.32
CA LYS A 168 19.29 17.73 -28.54
C LYS A 168 18.39 17.23 -29.67
N ASN A 169 17.82 18.16 -30.43
CA ASN A 169 16.95 17.93 -31.60
C ASN A 169 15.78 16.94 -31.34
N PRO A 170 14.91 17.22 -30.34
CA PRO A 170 13.81 16.32 -29.97
C PRO A 170 12.89 16.02 -31.15
N GLY A 171 12.55 14.75 -31.38
CA GLY A 171 11.62 14.34 -32.45
C GLY A 171 12.21 14.34 -33.86
N THR A 172 13.53 14.41 -34.00
CA THR A 172 14.25 14.30 -35.29
C THR A 172 15.12 13.05 -35.36
N GLU A 173 15.56 12.63 -36.55
CA GLU A 173 16.48 11.49 -36.70
C GLU A 173 17.85 11.71 -36.02
N ASN A 174 18.21 12.96 -35.72
CA ASN A 174 19.44 13.35 -35.04
C ASN A 174 19.22 13.64 -33.54
N GLU A 175 18.18 13.04 -32.95
CA GLU A 175 17.93 13.16 -31.52
C GLU A 175 19.07 12.53 -30.71
N ASN A 176 19.60 13.27 -29.74
CA ASN A 176 20.65 12.78 -28.85
C ASN A 176 20.38 13.23 -27.42
N VAL A 177 20.47 12.29 -26.48
CA VAL A 177 20.25 12.51 -25.05
C VAL A 177 21.55 12.21 -24.30
N GLU A 178 22.10 13.23 -23.65
CA GLU A 178 23.37 13.13 -22.93
C GLU A 178 23.25 13.73 -21.53
N ILE A 179 23.99 13.16 -20.57
CA ILE A 179 24.12 13.74 -19.24
C ILE A 179 25.11 14.91 -19.33
N GLU A 180 24.69 16.08 -18.84
CA GLU A 180 25.57 17.24 -18.71
C GLU A 180 26.72 16.90 -17.75
N LYS A 181 27.95 17.06 -18.22
CA LYS A 181 29.17 16.74 -17.46
C LYS A 181 29.66 17.93 -16.64
#